data_AF-A0A963GMR3-F1
#
_entry.id   AF-A0A963GMR3-F1
#
_cell.length_a   1.000
_cell.length_b   1.000
_cell.length_c   1.000
_cell.angle_alpha   90.00
_cell.angle_beta   90.00
_cell.angle_gamma   90.00
#
_symmetry.space_group_name_H-M   'P 1'
#
loop_
_entity.id
_entity.type
_entity.pdbx_description
1 polymer ?
#
loop_
_entity_poly.entity_id
_entity_poly.type
_entity_poly.pdbx_seq_one_letter_code
_entity_poly.pdbx_strand_id
1 'polypeptide(L)'
;TYPEIYKMQIRAILEAAAECIQEKVNVHPEIMVPQVCTVEELKRVKALVDEVLPEVEAKYAVKVHFEFGTMMEVVRACLRAGEIANVAEFFSFGTNDLTQATFSFSREDAENKFLPFYNSAAILKDNPFEALDTAGVGQLMQFAVENGRKTRNGLKVGICGEQGGHPASMRFCHFANLTYVSCSAPRVPIARLAASHAKLLEGEFKPAENG
;
A
#
# COMPACT_ATOMS: atom_id res chain seq x y z
N THR A 1 -8.70 23.02 1.07
CA THR A 1 -8.90 21.61 1.44
C THR A 1 -10.22 21.49 2.18
N TYR A 2 -10.79 20.29 2.24
CA TYR A 2 -12.07 19.98 2.90
C TYR A 2 -11.84 19.01 4.08
N PRO A 3 -11.21 19.46 5.19
CA PRO A 3 -10.88 18.61 6.33
C PRO A 3 -12.11 17.96 7.00
N GLU A 4 -13.29 18.55 6.84
CA GLU A 4 -14.56 18.02 7.32
C GLU A 4 -14.91 16.65 6.70
N ILE A 5 -14.48 16.38 5.47
CA ILE A 5 -14.67 15.07 4.82
C ILE A 5 -13.86 14.01 5.57
N TYR A 6 -12.58 14.29 5.82
CA TYR A 6 -11.71 13.40 6.59
C TYR A 6 -12.23 13.21 8.01
N LYS A 7 -12.61 14.31 8.69
CA LYS A 7 -13.13 14.25 10.06
C LYS A 7 -14.40 13.41 10.15
N MET A 8 -15.29 13.53 9.18
CA MET A 8 -16.51 12.71 9.08
C MET A 8 -16.17 11.22 8.89
N GLN A 9 -15.29 10.88 7.95
CA GLN A 9 -14.89 9.49 7.68
C GLN A 9 -14.17 8.85 8.86
N ILE A 10 -13.21 9.58 9.47
CA ILE A 10 -12.48 9.14 10.67
C ILE A 10 -13.47 8.86 11.80
N ARG A 11 -14.42 9.77 12.06
CA ARG A 11 -15.45 9.57 13.08
C ARG A 11 -16.27 8.32 12.79
N ALA A 12 -16.76 8.15 11.56
CA ALA A 12 -17.56 7.00 11.19
C ALA A 12 -16.83 5.67 11.44
N ILE A 13 -15.54 5.58 11.09
CA ILE A 13 -14.71 4.39 11.34
C ILE A 13 -14.57 4.13 12.85
N LEU A 14 -14.24 5.17 13.63
CA LEU A 14 -14.00 5.04 15.07
C LEU A 14 -15.28 4.73 15.85
N GLU A 15 -16.41 5.34 15.50
CA GLU A 15 -17.72 5.06 16.11
C GLU A 15 -18.17 3.63 15.81
N ALA A 16 -18.05 3.17 14.56
CA ALA A 16 -18.38 1.80 14.20
C ALA A 16 -17.47 0.79 14.93
N ALA A 17 -16.18 1.09 15.08
CA ALA A 17 -15.27 0.26 15.87
C ALA A 17 -15.66 0.22 17.35
N ALA A 18 -16.06 1.36 17.93
CA ALA A 18 -16.54 1.43 19.31
C ALA A 18 -17.81 0.59 19.53
N GLU A 19 -18.77 0.63 18.59
CA GLU A 19 -19.98 -0.19 18.61
C GLU A 19 -19.65 -1.69 18.56
N CYS A 20 -18.78 -2.09 17.62
CA CYS A 20 -18.27 -3.47 17.56
C CYS A 20 -17.64 -3.93 18.88
N ILE A 21 -16.86 -3.07 19.54
CA ILE A 21 -16.22 -3.40 20.83
C ILE A 21 -17.28 -3.61 21.93
N GLN A 22 -18.32 -2.76 22.00
CA GLN A 22 -19.43 -2.95 22.95
C GLN A 22 -20.18 -4.26 22.69
N GLU A 23 -20.32 -4.66 21.43
CA GLU A 23 -20.89 -5.93 21.01
C GLU A 23 -19.92 -7.12 21.15
N LYS A 24 -18.71 -6.89 21.66
CA LYS A 24 -17.63 -7.90 21.84
C LYS A 24 -17.15 -8.52 20.53
N VAL A 25 -17.30 -7.80 19.41
CA VAL A 25 -16.69 -8.14 18.13
C VAL A 25 -15.22 -7.72 18.16
N ASN A 26 -14.33 -8.67 17.85
CA ASN A 26 -12.89 -8.42 17.80
C ASN A 26 -12.52 -7.67 16.51
N VAL A 27 -12.55 -6.34 16.56
CA VAL A 27 -12.29 -5.44 15.43
C VAL A 27 -10.89 -4.82 15.52
N HIS A 28 -10.21 -4.71 14.36
CA HIS A 28 -8.87 -4.15 14.21
C HIS A 28 -8.86 -3.15 13.04
N PRO A 29 -9.39 -1.94 13.21
CA PRO A 29 -9.48 -0.96 12.13
C PRO A 29 -8.11 -0.40 11.75
N GLU A 30 -7.91 -0.17 10.45
CA GLU A 30 -6.72 0.46 9.88
C GLU A 30 -7.17 1.69 9.08
N ILE A 31 -6.68 2.87 9.44
CA ILE A 31 -6.98 4.13 8.76
C ILE A 31 -5.80 4.49 7.86
N MET A 32 -6.03 4.52 6.56
CA MET A 32 -4.99 4.78 5.56
C MET A 32 -5.24 6.09 4.82
N VAL A 33 -4.22 6.94 4.75
CA VAL A 33 -4.27 8.20 3.98
C VAL A 33 -3.74 7.96 2.56
N PRO A 34 -4.50 8.31 1.51
CA PRO A 34 -4.03 8.20 0.13
C PRO A 34 -3.21 9.41 -0.32
N GLN A 35 -2.47 9.26 -1.41
CA GLN A 35 -1.81 10.32 -2.18
C GLN A 35 -0.88 11.22 -1.34
N VAL A 36 -0.28 10.66 -0.29
CA VAL A 36 0.66 11.38 0.58
C VAL A 36 1.98 11.59 -0.17
N CYS A 37 2.51 12.81 -0.12
CA CYS A 37 3.77 13.19 -0.75
C CYS A 37 4.84 13.60 0.27
N THR A 38 4.41 14.07 1.44
CA THR A 38 5.21 14.59 2.54
C THR A 38 4.69 14.09 3.89
N VAL A 39 5.58 13.98 4.89
CA VAL A 39 5.16 13.61 6.25
C VAL A 39 4.23 14.65 6.89
N GLU A 40 4.33 15.92 6.50
CA GLU A 40 3.50 16.99 7.05
C GLU A 40 2.02 16.85 6.63
N GLU A 41 1.74 16.31 5.44
CA GLU A 41 0.36 15.95 5.05
C GLU A 41 -0.21 14.87 5.96
N LEU A 42 0.59 13.83 6.23
CA LEU A 42 0.18 12.73 7.09
C LEU A 42 -0.04 13.19 8.54
N LYS A 43 0.83 14.06 9.07
CA LYS A 43 0.66 14.67 10.41
C LYS A 43 -0.63 15.49 10.50
N ARG A 44 -0.97 16.26 9.47
CA ARG A 44 -2.21 17.05 9.45
C ARG A 44 -3.45 16.17 9.52
N VAL A 45 -3.46 15.03 8.83
CA VAL A 45 -4.58 14.08 8.93
C VAL A 45 -4.58 13.38 10.28
N LYS A 46 -3.40 13.00 10.82
CA LYS A 46 -3.28 12.40 12.16
C LYS A 46 -3.85 13.33 13.24
N ALA A 47 -3.61 14.64 13.15
CA ALA A 47 -4.18 15.61 14.08
C ALA A 47 -5.73 15.61 14.09
N LEU A 48 -6.39 15.33 12.97
CA LEU A 48 -7.84 15.16 12.92
C LEU A 48 -8.29 13.89 13.65
N VAL A 49 -7.49 12.82 13.58
CA VAL A 49 -7.72 11.59 14.34
C VAL A 49 -7.58 11.86 15.84
N ASP A 50 -6.53 12.57 16.24
CA ASP A 50 -6.25 12.92 17.64
C ASP A 50 -7.34 13.85 18.23
N GLU A 51 -8.03 14.64 17.38
CA GLU A 51 -9.19 15.43 17.77
C GLU A 51 -10.45 14.56 17.95
N VAL A 52 -10.72 13.64 17.02
CA VAL A 52 -11.97 12.87 16.99
C VAL A 52 -11.97 11.71 18.00
N LEU A 53 -10.83 11.04 18.18
CA LEU A 53 -10.73 9.83 18.99
C LEU A 53 -11.22 10.03 20.44
N PRO A 54 -10.80 11.07 21.18
CA PRO A 54 -11.25 11.28 22.56
C PRO A 54 -12.76 11.50 22.66
N GLU A 55 -13.37 12.15 21.67
CA GLU A 55 -14.82 12.37 21.65
C GLU A 55 -15.59 11.06 21.48
N VAL A 56 -15.11 10.17 20.60
CA VAL A 56 -15.69 8.85 20.38
C VAL A 56 -15.52 7.98 21.63
N GLU A 57 -14.32 7.92 22.19
CA GLU A 57 -14.07 7.12 23.40
C GLU A 57 -14.91 7.61 24.60
N ALA A 58 -15.11 8.92 24.75
CA ALA A 58 -15.97 9.48 25.79
C ALA A 58 -17.46 9.15 25.56
N LYS A 59 -17.94 9.24 24.31
CA LYS A 59 -19.33 8.95 23.94
C LYS A 59 -19.69 7.48 24.16
N TYR A 60 -18.80 6.57 23.79
CA TYR A 60 -19.06 5.12 23.84
C TYR A 60 -18.49 4.43 25.09
N ALA A 61 -17.73 5.16 25.92
CA ALA A 61 -17.09 4.63 27.12
C ALA A 61 -16.23 3.37 26.88
N VAL A 62 -15.54 3.31 25.72
CA VAL A 62 -14.62 2.24 25.32
C VAL A 62 -13.32 2.83 24.78
N LYS A 63 -12.24 2.04 24.84
CA LYS A 63 -10.97 2.38 24.18
C LYS A 63 -10.95 1.80 22.78
N VAL A 64 -10.67 2.64 21.78
CA VAL A 64 -10.65 2.23 20.38
C VAL A 64 -9.19 2.13 19.93
N HIS A 65 -8.74 0.90 19.69
CA HIS A 65 -7.43 0.65 19.10
C HIS A 65 -7.55 0.59 17.57
N PHE A 66 -6.60 1.21 16.87
CA PHE A 66 -6.51 1.22 15.41
C PHE A 66 -5.07 1.45 15.00
N GLU A 67 -4.71 1.09 13.77
CA GLU A 67 -3.43 1.48 13.16
C GLU A 67 -3.65 2.65 12.20
N PHE A 68 -2.74 3.62 12.20
CA PHE A 68 -2.76 4.73 11.25
C PHE A 68 -1.60 4.61 10.25
N GLY A 69 -1.89 4.59 8.96
CA GLY A 69 -0.90 4.37 7.92
C GLY A 69 -1.15 5.20 6.68
N THR A 70 -0.41 4.88 5.62
CA THR A 70 -0.51 5.60 4.35
C THR A 70 -0.39 4.66 3.17
N MET A 71 -1.04 5.05 2.07
CA MET A 71 -0.75 4.45 0.78
C MET A 71 0.59 4.99 0.27
N MET A 72 1.43 4.10 -0.24
CA MET A 72 2.72 4.40 -0.86
C MET A 72 2.54 4.33 -2.37
N GLU A 73 2.06 5.43 -2.94
CA GLU A 73 1.67 5.53 -4.35
C GLU A 73 2.23 6.77 -5.07
N VAL A 74 2.88 7.66 -4.30
CA VAL A 74 3.59 8.82 -4.81
C VAL A 74 5.09 8.55 -4.76
N VAL A 75 5.80 8.78 -5.87
CA VAL A 75 7.25 8.55 -5.98
C VAL A 75 8.02 9.26 -4.86
N ARG A 76 7.68 10.51 -4.57
CA ARG A 76 8.34 11.29 -3.51
C ARG A 76 8.13 10.69 -2.12
N ALA A 77 6.95 10.14 -1.82
CA ALA A 77 6.73 9.47 -0.53
C ALA A 77 7.60 8.22 -0.42
N CYS A 78 7.76 7.44 -1.49
CA CYS A 78 8.66 6.28 -1.51
C CYS A 78 10.12 6.70 -1.26
N LEU A 79 10.59 7.77 -1.92
CA LEU A 79 11.94 8.34 -1.71
C LEU A 79 12.15 8.92 -0.30
N ARG A 80 11.05 9.24 0.41
CA ARG A 80 11.05 9.81 1.76
C ARG A 80 10.45 8.87 2.80
N ALA A 81 10.39 7.57 2.51
CA ALA A 81 9.68 6.58 3.31
C ALA A 81 10.11 6.56 4.79
N GLY A 82 11.40 6.80 5.08
CA GLY A 82 11.88 6.92 6.46
C GLY A 82 11.18 8.05 7.24
N GLU A 83 10.94 9.21 6.63
CA GLU A 83 10.22 10.29 7.31
C GLU A 83 8.75 9.96 7.51
N ILE A 84 8.12 9.37 6.49
CA ILE A 84 6.73 8.95 6.54
C ILE A 84 6.51 7.92 7.66
N ALA A 85 7.44 6.97 7.84
CA ALA A 85 7.38 5.92 8.86
C ALA A 85 7.47 6.42 10.31
N ASN A 86 7.89 7.67 10.56
CA ASN A 86 7.78 8.27 11.89
C ASN A 86 6.32 8.41 12.35
N VAL A 87 5.39 8.57 11.39
CA VAL A 87 3.97 8.76 11.68
C VAL A 87 3.16 7.53 11.29
N ALA A 88 3.43 6.95 10.12
CA ALA A 88 2.73 5.77 9.64
C ALA A 88 3.17 4.50 10.38
N GLU A 89 2.19 3.72 10.82
CA GLU A 89 2.34 2.43 11.50
C GLU A 89 2.34 1.28 10.49
N PHE A 90 1.81 1.52 9.29
CA PHE A 90 1.90 0.61 8.15
C PHE A 90 1.97 1.38 6.82
N PHE A 91 2.50 0.70 5.80
CA PHE A 91 2.45 1.11 4.40
C PHE A 91 1.61 0.14 3.59
N SER A 92 0.87 0.65 2.61
CA SER A 92 0.31 -0.17 1.53
C SER A 92 0.70 0.42 0.18
N PHE A 93 1.42 -0.31 -0.66
CA PHE A 93 1.75 0.16 -2.00
C PHE A 93 0.49 0.17 -2.88
N GLY A 94 0.13 1.36 -3.37
CA GLY A 94 -0.85 1.54 -4.44
C GLY A 94 -0.13 1.45 -5.78
N THR A 95 0.16 0.23 -6.25
CA THR A 95 1.06 0.03 -7.39
C THR A 95 0.50 0.51 -8.71
N ASN A 96 -0.82 0.65 -8.85
CA ASN A 96 -1.42 1.26 -10.04
C ASN A 96 -0.91 2.70 -10.22
N ASP A 97 -1.14 3.56 -9.22
CA ASP A 97 -0.71 4.96 -9.26
C ASP A 97 0.81 5.11 -9.18
N LEU A 98 1.49 4.26 -8.41
CA LEU A 98 2.95 4.27 -8.38
C LEU A 98 3.55 3.94 -9.75
N THR A 99 2.95 2.99 -10.48
CA THR A 99 3.38 2.65 -11.85
C THR A 99 3.10 3.82 -12.80
N GLN A 100 1.92 4.43 -12.73
CA GLN A 100 1.60 5.63 -13.54
C GLN A 100 2.64 6.73 -13.32
N ALA A 101 2.97 7.04 -12.07
CA ALA A 101 3.92 8.08 -11.72
C ALA A 101 5.37 7.71 -12.11
N THR A 102 5.75 6.44 -11.98
CA THR A 102 7.12 5.98 -12.29
C THR A 102 7.39 5.96 -13.79
N PHE A 103 6.44 5.45 -14.58
CA PHE A 103 6.54 5.41 -16.04
C PHE A 103 6.13 6.73 -16.71
N SER A 104 5.49 7.63 -15.96
CA SER A 104 4.76 8.78 -16.53
C SER A 104 3.72 8.36 -17.57
N PHE A 105 3.05 7.24 -17.32
CA PHE A 105 1.99 6.70 -18.17
C PHE A 105 0.63 6.98 -17.53
N SER A 106 -0.22 7.73 -18.25
CA SER A 106 -1.66 7.68 -18.01
C SER A 106 -2.14 6.29 -18.40
N ARG A 107 -2.67 5.50 -17.45
CA ARG A 107 -3.07 4.11 -17.70
C ARG A 107 -4.09 4.01 -18.84
N GLU A 108 -5.14 4.83 -18.76
CA GLU A 108 -6.23 4.85 -19.74
C GLU A 108 -5.73 5.16 -21.17
N ASP A 109 -4.78 6.08 -21.29
CA ASP A 109 -4.17 6.42 -22.58
C ASP A 109 -3.20 5.34 -23.06
N ALA A 110 -2.39 4.80 -22.14
CA ALA A 110 -1.32 3.88 -22.47
C ALA A 110 -1.85 2.51 -22.95
N GLU A 111 -2.82 1.94 -22.22
CA GLU A 111 -3.39 0.62 -22.51
C GLU A 111 -4.04 0.57 -23.90
N ASN A 112 -4.66 1.66 -24.33
CA ASN A 112 -5.41 1.71 -25.59
C ASN A 112 -4.60 2.22 -26.79
N LYS A 113 -3.49 2.94 -26.58
CA LYS A 113 -2.76 3.62 -27.67
C LYS A 113 -1.44 2.97 -28.03
N PHE A 114 -0.57 2.65 -27.06
CA PHE A 114 0.81 2.26 -27.36
C PHE A 114 1.33 1.04 -26.61
N LEU A 115 0.77 0.65 -25.46
CA LEU A 115 1.22 -0.55 -24.74
C LEU A 115 1.13 -1.84 -25.57
N PRO A 116 0.07 -2.09 -26.38
CA PRO A 116 0.03 -3.27 -27.25
C PRO A 116 1.20 -3.29 -28.26
N PHE A 117 1.59 -2.13 -28.78
CA PHE A 117 2.75 -2.01 -29.66
C PHE A 117 4.05 -2.24 -28.88
N TYR A 118 4.22 -1.65 -27.70
CA TYR A 118 5.43 -1.82 -26.87
C TYR A 118 5.67 -3.29 -26.52
N ASN A 119 4.62 -4.04 -26.19
CA ASN A 119 4.71 -5.46 -25.88
C ASN A 119 5.03 -6.30 -27.13
N SER A 120 4.35 -6.04 -28.25
CA SER A 120 4.60 -6.80 -29.49
C SER A 120 5.96 -6.50 -30.14
N ALA A 121 6.49 -5.29 -29.94
CA ALA A 121 7.83 -4.89 -30.33
C ALA A 121 8.92 -5.24 -29.31
N ALA A 122 8.56 -5.90 -28.19
CA ALA A 122 9.45 -6.24 -27.09
C ALA A 122 10.23 -5.04 -26.50
N ILE A 123 9.65 -3.84 -26.55
CA ILE A 123 10.16 -2.64 -25.86
C ILE A 123 9.92 -2.81 -24.36
N LEU A 124 8.74 -3.32 -23.99
CA LEU A 124 8.44 -3.79 -22.65
C LEU A 124 8.21 -5.29 -22.71
N LYS A 125 8.63 -5.97 -21.65
CA LYS A 125 8.41 -7.41 -21.50
C LYS A 125 6.95 -7.75 -21.27
N ASP A 126 6.31 -6.98 -20.38
CA ASP A 126 4.93 -7.18 -19.92
C ASP A 126 4.25 -5.81 -19.76
N ASN A 127 2.91 -5.79 -19.75
CA ASN A 127 2.15 -4.60 -19.37
C ASN A 127 2.43 -4.26 -17.89
N PRO A 128 3.02 -3.10 -17.56
CA PRO A 128 3.42 -2.76 -16.19
C PRO A 128 2.21 -2.54 -15.26
N PHE A 129 1.01 -2.36 -15.81
CA PHE A 129 -0.23 -2.28 -15.03
C PHE A 129 -0.81 -3.65 -14.63
N GLU A 130 -0.37 -4.74 -15.29
CA GLU A 130 -0.78 -6.11 -14.98
C GLU A 130 0.27 -6.86 -14.15
N ALA A 131 1.52 -6.81 -14.60
CA ALA A 131 2.68 -7.39 -13.92
C ALA A 131 3.57 -6.27 -13.39
N LEU A 132 4.03 -6.41 -12.13
CA LEU A 132 4.88 -5.40 -11.51
C LEU A 132 6.20 -5.29 -12.28
N ASP A 133 6.51 -4.07 -12.72
CA ASP A 133 7.86 -3.75 -13.19
C ASP A 133 8.85 -3.81 -12.02
N THR A 134 9.60 -4.91 -11.95
CA THR A 134 10.56 -5.11 -10.86
C THR A 134 11.83 -4.25 -11.00
N ALA A 135 12.13 -3.75 -12.21
CA ALA A 135 13.37 -3.03 -12.49
C ALA A 135 13.26 -1.54 -12.13
N GLY A 136 12.08 -0.92 -12.28
CA GLY A 136 11.82 0.45 -11.86
C GLY A 136 10.94 0.53 -10.62
N VAL A 137 9.66 0.21 -10.76
CA VAL A 137 8.66 0.32 -9.67
C VAL A 137 9.06 -0.55 -8.46
N GLY A 138 9.54 -1.77 -8.72
CA GLY A 138 10.03 -2.69 -7.70
C GLY A 138 11.20 -2.13 -6.90
N GLN A 139 12.20 -1.52 -7.57
CA GLN A 139 13.33 -0.90 -6.87
C GLN A 139 12.87 0.23 -5.94
N LEU A 140 11.90 1.03 -6.40
CA LEU A 140 11.30 2.09 -5.58
C LEU A 140 10.55 1.53 -4.36
N MET A 141 9.81 0.43 -4.54
CA MET A 141 9.14 -0.27 -3.44
C MET A 141 10.16 -0.82 -2.44
N GLN A 142 11.20 -1.51 -2.91
CA GLN A 142 12.25 -2.07 -2.06
C GLN A 142 12.94 -0.97 -1.25
N PHE A 143 13.33 0.14 -1.90
CA PHE A 143 13.90 1.30 -1.23
C PHE A 143 12.97 1.83 -0.13
N ALA A 144 11.67 1.96 -0.41
CA ALA A 144 10.71 2.45 0.56
C ALA A 144 10.50 1.49 1.75
N VAL A 145 10.47 0.17 1.50
CA VAL A 145 10.40 -0.86 2.56
C VAL A 145 11.62 -0.77 3.47
N GLU A 146 12.81 -0.76 2.89
CA GLU A 146 14.06 -0.74 3.64
C GLU A 146 14.19 0.53 4.48
N ASN A 147 13.93 1.70 3.89
CA ASN A 147 14.03 2.98 4.61
C ASN A 147 12.92 3.15 5.64
N GLY A 148 11.69 2.72 5.36
CA GLY A 148 10.61 2.73 6.33
C GLY A 148 10.93 1.87 7.56
N ARG A 149 11.45 0.66 7.35
CA ARG A 149 11.81 -0.27 8.43
C ARG A 149 13.06 0.15 9.21
N LYS A 150 13.98 0.89 8.60
CA LYS A 150 15.10 1.53 9.32
C LYS A 150 14.59 2.53 10.37
N THR A 151 13.51 3.25 10.06
CA THR A 151 12.91 4.21 11.01
C THR A 151 11.95 3.55 12.00
N ARG A 152 11.11 2.62 11.54
CA ARG A 152 10.15 1.89 12.38
C ARG A 152 10.39 0.39 12.25
N ASN A 153 11.06 -0.19 13.25
CA ASN A 153 11.24 -1.64 13.29
C ASN A 153 9.88 -2.34 13.35
N GLY A 154 9.70 -3.41 12.56
CA GLY A 154 8.43 -4.11 12.46
C GLY A 154 7.34 -3.38 11.67
N LEU A 155 7.66 -2.30 10.93
CA LEU A 155 6.71 -1.64 10.03
C LEU A 155 6.04 -2.67 9.11
N LYS A 156 4.72 -2.78 9.23
CA LYS A 156 3.87 -3.60 8.37
C LYS A 156 3.82 -2.97 6.99
N VAL A 157 4.13 -3.74 5.95
CA VAL A 157 4.12 -3.24 4.57
C VAL A 157 3.35 -4.20 3.68
N GLY A 158 2.33 -3.71 3.00
CA GLY A 158 1.56 -4.49 2.04
C GLY A 158 1.57 -3.86 0.65
N ILE A 159 0.86 -4.53 -0.25
CA ILE A 159 0.54 -4.05 -1.60
C ILE A 159 -0.94 -4.28 -1.85
N CYS A 160 -1.59 -3.31 -2.48
CA CYS A 160 -2.97 -3.41 -2.95
C CYS A 160 -3.03 -3.11 -4.45
N GLY A 161 -3.98 -3.73 -5.14
CA GLY A 161 -4.22 -3.51 -6.56
C GLY A 161 -4.04 -4.77 -7.40
N GLU A 162 -4.00 -4.58 -8.71
CA GLU A 162 -4.04 -5.70 -9.66
C GLU A 162 -2.76 -6.55 -9.61
N GLN A 163 -1.62 -5.90 -9.47
CA GLN A 163 -0.31 -6.55 -9.37
C GLN A 163 -0.21 -7.39 -8.09
N GLY A 164 -0.94 -7.03 -7.03
CA GLY A 164 -1.04 -7.81 -5.80
C GLY A 164 -1.71 -9.18 -5.98
N GLY A 165 -2.31 -9.46 -7.15
CA GLY A 165 -2.87 -10.76 -7.54
C GLY A 165 -2.06 -11.52 -8.60
N HIS A 166 -0.96 -10.96 -9.11
CA HIS A 166 -0.20 -11.53 -10.22
C HIS A 166 0.96 -12.42 -9.72
N PRO A 167 1.09 -13.69 -10.13
CA PRO A 167 2.07 -14.62 -9.56
C PRO A 167 3.53 -14.16 -9.66
N ALA A 168 3.93 -13.50 -10.75
CA ALA A 168 5.29 -12.98 -10.89
C ALA A 168 5.56 -11.82 -9.91
N SER A 169 4.58 -10.93 -9.73
CA SER A 169 4.66 -9.80 -8.80
C SER A 169 4.74 -10.28 -7.35
N MET A 170 4.07 -11.38 -7.01
CA MET A 170 4.13 -11.96 -5.66
C MET A 170 5.51 -12.51 -5.31
N ARG A 171 6.26 -13.05 -6.27
CA ARG A 171 7.64 -13.47 -6.03
C ARG A 171 8.50 -12.27 -5.64
N PHE A 172 8.32 -11.14 -6.33
CA PHE A 172 8.99 -9.90 -5.95
C PHE A 172 8.53 -9.39 -4.58
N CYS A 173 7.22 -9.41 -4.28
CA CYS A 173 6.71 -8.97 -2.98
C CYS A 173 7.28 -9.81 -1.83
N HIS A 174 7.39 -11.13 -2.02
CA HIS A 174 8.06 -12.04 -1.08
C HIS A 174 9.54 -11.69 -0.91
N PHE A 175 10.27 -11.50 -2.02
CA PHE A 175 11.68 -11.10 -2.03
C PHE A 175 11.91 -9.76 -1.31
N ALA A 176 11.09 -8.74 -1.59
CA ALA A 176 11.11 -7.44 -0.93
C ALA A 176 10.56 -7.49 0.51
N ASN A 177 10.21 -8.68 1.00
CA ASN A 177 9.76 -8.96 2.36
C ASN A 177 8.51 -8.14 2.74
N LEU A 178 7.53 -8.02 1.84
CA LEU A 178 6.22 -7.47 2.19
C LEU A 178 5.51 -8.40 3.19
N THR A 179 4.77 -7.80 4.12
CA THR A 179 3.99 -8.48 5.14
C THR A 179 2.74 -9.15 4.58
N TYR A 180 2.10 -8.54 3.57
CA TYR A 180 0.89 -9.09 2.96
C TYR A 180 0.69 -8.61 1.51
N VAL A 181 -0.21 -9.30 0.79
CA VAL A 181 -0.76 -8.86 -0.49
C VAL A 181 -2.28 -8.76 -0.37
N SER A 182 -2.86 -7.75 -1.00
CA SER A 182 -4.31 -7.54 -1.05
C SER A 182 -4.80 -7.53 -2.49
N CYS A 183 -5.81 -8.35 -2.79
CA CYS A 183 -6.38 -8.53 -4.12
C CYS A 183 -7.90 -8.74 -4.03
N SER A 184 -8.58 -8.71 -5.18
CA SER A 184 -10.02 -8.96 -5.24
C SER A 184 -10.36 -10.37 -4.73
N ALA A 185 -11.56 -10.53 -4.14
CA ALA A 185 -11.97 -11.78 -3.52
C ALA A 185 -11.79 -13.03 -4.40
N PRO A 186 -12.11 -13.02 -5.72
CA PRO A 186 -11.88 -14.18 -6.58
C PRO A 186 -10.40 -14.55 -6.78
N ARG A 187 -9.48 -13.59 -6.60
CA ARG A 187 -8.03 -13.80 -6.75
C ARG A 187 -7.37 -14.30 -5.46
N VAL A 188 -8.05 -14.30 -4.32
CA VAL A 188 -7.49 -14.74 -3.03
C VAL A 188 -6.91 -16.18 -3.09
N PRO A 189 -7.57 -17.19 -3.68
CA PRO A 189 -6.99 -18.54 -3.78
C PRO A 189 -5.71 -18.56 -4.61
N ILE A 190 -5.67 -17.81 -5.72
CA ILE A 190 -4.50 -17.67 -6.59
C ILE A 190 -3.36 -17.01 -5.80
N ALA A 191 -3.67 -15.97 -5.04
CA ALA A 191 -2.68 -15.26 -4.24
C ALA A 191 -2.05 -16.16 -3.17
N ARG A 192 -2.83 -16.99 -2.50
CA ARG A 192 -2.31 -17.95 -1.51
C ARG A 192 -1.38 -18.99 -2.16
N LEU A 193 -1.76 -19.51 -3.33
CA LEU A 193 -0.93 -20.47 -4.06
C LEU A 193 0.39 -19.83 -4.53
N ALA A 194 0.30 -18.65 -5.13
CA ALA A 194 1.47 -17.94 -5.63
C ALA A 194 2.41 -17.48 -4.51
N ALA A 195 1.89 -17.05 -3.34
CA ALA A 195 2.71 -16.77 -2.16
C ALA A 195 3.43 -18.04 -1.65
N SER A 196 2.76 -19.18 -1.65
CA SER A 196 3.38 -20.46 -1.26
C SER A 196 4.51 -20.86 -2.23
N HIS A 197 4.27 -20.72 -3.54
CA HIS A 197 5.29 -20.96 -4.56
C HIS A 197 6.46 -19.97 -4.47
N ALA A 198 6.19 -18.70 -4.14
CA ALA A 198 7.23 -17.70 -3.93
C ALA A 198 8.18 -18.11 -2.79
N LYS A 199 7.62 -18.66 -1.69
CA LYS A 199 8.44 -19.19 -0.59
C LYS A 199 9.26 -20.41 -1.01
N LEU A 200 8.68 -21.36 -1.74
CA LEU A 200 9.38 -22.58 -2.18
C LEU A 200 10.53 -22.28 -3.14
N LEU A 201 10.38 -21.25 -3.98
CA LEU A 201 11.31 -20.90 -5.05
C LEU A 201 12.15 -19.66 -4.70
N GLU A 202 12.23 -19.28 -3.43
CA GLU A 202 12.89 -18.03 -3.02
C GLU A 202 14.38 -18.00 -3.38
N GLY A 203 15.07 -19.15 -3.34
CA GLY A 203 16.48 -19.27 -3.74
C GLY A 203 16.72 -19.15 -5.25
N GLU A 204 15.67 -19.22 -6.07
CA GLU A 204 15.75 -19.08 -7.52
C GLU A 204 15.40 -17.66 -7.99
N PHE A 205 14.84 -16.82 -7.12
CA PHE A 205 14.44 -15.48 -7.50
C PHE A 205 15.65 -14.58 -7.66
N LYS A 206 15.84 -14.08 -8.88
CA LYS A 206 16.80 -13.03 -9.19
C LYS A 206 16.02 -11.77 -9.53
N PRO A 207 16.14 -10.69 -8.73
CA PRO A 207 15.58 -9.40 -9.14
C PRO A 207 16.22 -8.99 -10.48
N ALA A 208 15.47 -8.25 -11.30
CA ALA A 208 15.99 -7.75 -12.57
C ALA A 208 17.29 -6.96 -12.31
N GLU A 209 18.39 -7.39 -12.93
CA GLU A 209 19.61 -6.60 -12.98
C GLU A 209 19.33 -5.33 -13.79
N ASN A 210 19.86 -4.19 -13.34
CA ASN A 210 19.68 -2.87 -13.96
C ASN A 210 19.87 -2.97 -15.48
N GLY A 211 18.75 -2.96 -16.22
CA GLY A 211 18.71 -2.81 -17.67
C GLY A 211 18.75 -1.34 -18.06
#